data_AF-A0A3P1ZY53-F1
#
_entry.id   AF-A0A3P1ZY53-F1
#
_cell.length_a   1.000
_cell.length_b   1.000
_cell.length_c   1.000
_cell.angle_alpha   90.00
_cell.angle_beta   90.00
_cell.angle_gamma   90.00
#
_symmetry.space_group_name_H-M   'P 1'
#
loop_
_entity.id
_entity.type
_entity.pdbx_description
1 polymer ?
#
loop_
_entity_poly.entity_id
_entity_poly.type
_entity_poly.pdbx_seq_one_letter_code
_entity_poly.pdbx_strand_id
1 'polypeptide(L)'
;MLVRKIGTRKKAEKTGNCLAKSRFFFYDDSNFQSTGRPCREGRCVLLRKNGKANKENTMKTTRRSFLKGVGAGVLCLSLGQLGFDLGEAQAYAARLKIEGAKEVVSVCPFCSVCCQVIAHVRDGKLVSTEGDPDYPVNEGSLCAKGAALFTLYNSDHRLTKPLYRAPHSDTWVEKDWDWTLEQIARRVKDARDKDMILKNEKGQTVNRLESIFWMGTSHASNEECAVIHQAMRGLGVVHMDHQARV
;
A
#
# COMPACT_ATOMS: atom_id res chain seq x y z
N MET A 1 46.07 -23.97 37.46
CA MET A 1 45.61 -24.09 38.87
C MET A 1 44.57 -23.00 39.07
N LEU A 2 43.27 -23.21 39.28
CA LEU A 2 42.54 -24.27 39.96
C LEU A 2 41.15 -24.40 39.30
N VAL A 3 40.69 -25.63 39.12
CA VAL A 3 39.32 -25.98 38.72
C VAL A 3 38.40 -25.89 39.94
N ARG A 4 37.17 -25.36 39.79
CA ARG A 4 36.02 -25.80 40.59
C ARG A 4 34.69 -25.59 39.83
N LYS A 5 34.17 -26.70 39.28
CA LYS A 5 32.75 -26.92 39.00
C LYS A 5 32.04 -27.20 40.32
N ILE A 6 30.93 -26.50 40.61
CA ILE A 6 29.77 -27.08 41.32
C ILE A 6 28.53 -26.41 40.72
N GLY A 7 27.64 -27.22 40.13
CA GLY A 7 26.31 -26.77 39.71
C GLY A 7 25.27 -27.08 40.77
N THR A 8 24.12 -26.39 40.72
CA THR A 8 22.77 -26.96 40.89
C THR A 8 21.73 -25.91 40.48
N ARG A 9 20.79 -26.34 39.63
CA ARG A 9 19.55 -25.64 39.28
C ARG A 9 18.73 -25.27 40.52
N LYS A 10 18.10 -24.08 40.51
CA LYS A 10 16.68 -23.88 40.91
C LYS A 10 16.16 -22.51 40.44
N LYS A 11 15.01 -22.56 39.76
CA LYS A 11 14.01 -21.54 39.40
C LYS A 11 14.44 -20.07 39.32
N ALA A 12 14.55 -19.54 38.10
CA ALA A 12 14.52 -18.12 37.81
C ALA A 12 13.06 -17.65 37.63
N GLU A 13 12.58 -16.91 38.61
CA GLU A 13 11.42 -16.03 38.54
C GLU A 13 11.85 -14.80 37.72
N LYS A 14 11.27 -14.62 36.51
CA LYS A 14 11.58 -13.48 35.64
C LYS A 14 10.55 -12.38 35.85
N THR A 15 10.87 -11.42 36.70
CA THR A 15 10.38 -10.04 36.57
C THR A 15 11.18 -9.38 35.45
N GLY A 16 10.48 -8.99 34.37
CA GLY A 16 11.07 -8.41 33.18
C GLY A 16 11.46 -6.96 33.39
N ASN A 17 12.74 -6.67 33.28
CA ASN A 17 13.28 -5.34 33.02
C ASN A 17 14.18 -5.47 31.78
N CYS A 18 13.73 -4.95 30.63
CA CYS A 18 14.49 -4.97 29.38
C CYS A 18 14.87 -3.55 28.99
N LEU A 19 16.11 -3.18 29.33
CA LEU A 19 16.84 -2.10 28.71
C LEU A 19 17.21 -2.46 27.25
N ALA A 20 16.97 -1.49 26.37
CA ALA A 20 17.72 -1.13 25.17
C ALA A 20 18.36 -2.23 24.31
N LYS A 21 17.78 -2.47 23.13
CA LYS A 21 18.55 -2.72 21.89
C LYS A 21 17.95 -1.91 20.76
N SER A 22 18.74 -0.98 20.25
CA SER A 22 18.58 -0.29 18.97
C SER A 22 18.43 -1.31 17.85
N ARG A 23 17.29 -1.27 17.15
CA ARG A 23 17.11 -1.92 15.85
C ARG A 23 16.70 -0.86 14.84
N PHE A 24 17.50 -0.78 13.78
CA PHE A 24 17.11 -0.23 12.48
C PHE A 24 15.72 -0.78 12.14
N PHE A 25 14.74 0.11 12.00
CA PHE A 25 13.41 -0.23 11.50
C PHE A 25 13.48 -0.23 9.96
N PHE A 26 13.65 -1.42 9.39
CA PHE A 26 13.03 -1.69 8.09
C PHE A 26 11.53 -1.77 8.32
N TYR A 27 10.76 -1.03 7.53
CA TYR A 27 9.31 -1.02 7.58
C TYR A 27 8.80 -2.40 7.11
N ASP A 28 8.43 -3.24 8.06
CA ASP A 28 7.82 -4.55 7.84
C ASP A 28 6.29 -4.36 7.84
N ASP A 29 5.68 -4.43 6.66
CA ASP A 29 4.24 -4.28 6.42
C ASP A 29 3.36 -5.35 7.13
N SER A 30 3.96 -6.32 7.82
CA SER A 30 3.23 -7.40 8.48
C SER A 30 2.64 -7.06 9.86
N ASN A 31 2.95 -5.89 10.45
CA ASN A 31 2.56 -5.55 11.83
C ASN A 31 1.74 -4.27 12.02
N PHE A 32 1.07 -3.76 10.98
CA PHE A 32 0.01 -2.77 11.21
C PHE A 32 -1.22 -3.46 11.83
N GLN A 33 -1.17 -3.64 13.15
CA GLN A 33 -2.35 -3.89 13.96
C GLN A 33 -3.26 -2.68 13.79
N SER A 34 -4.32 -2.85 13.01
CA SER A 34 -5.40 -1.87 12.98
C SER A 34 -5.87 -1.69 14.42
N THR A 35 -5.69 -0.49 14.95
CA THR A 35 -6.49 0.00 16.07
C THR A 35 -7.91 0.15 15.53
N GLY A 36 -8.60 -0.98 15.38
CA GLY A 36 -10.00 -1.02 15.00
C GLY A 36 -10.79 -0.22 16.01
N ARG A 37 -11.35 0.90 15.58
CA ARG A 37 -12.35 1.59 16.39
C ARG A 37 -13.53 0.63 16.58
N PRO A 38 -14.01 0.42 17.81
CA PRO A 38 -15.16 -0.43 18.05
C PRO A 38 -16.36 0.20 17.35
N CYS A 39 -16.93 -0.53 16.40
CA CYS A 39 -18.20 -0.23 15.76
C CYS A 39 -19.25 -0.04 16.88
N ARG A 40 -19.63 1.21 17.16
CA ARG A 40 -20.61 1.54 18.21
C ARG A 40 -22.02 1.38 17.64
N GLU A 41 -22.73 0.44 18.26
CA GLU A 41 -24.19 0.26 18.30
C GLU A 41 -24.91 -0.12 17.00
N GLY A 42 -24.84 -1.42 16.69
CA GLY A 42 -25.75 -2.05 15.74
C GLY A 42 -25.52 -3.53 15.44
N ARG A 43 -25.44 -4.40 16.48
CA ARG A 43 -25.35 -5.88 16.40
C ARG A 43 -24.05 -6.47 15.82
N CYS A 44 -23.03 -6.56 16.67
CA CYS A 44 -21.93 -7.51 16.48
C CYS A 44 -22.34 -8.88 17.04
N VAL A 45 -22.86 -9.78 16.19
CA VAL A 45 -23.10 -11.18 16.55
C VAL A 45 -21.81 -11.96 16.30
N LEU A 46 -21.08 -12.26 17.36
CA LEU A 46 -19.98 -13.23 17.38
C LEU A 46 -20.53 -14.62 17.02
N LEU A 47 -20.51 -14.98 15.73
CA LEU A 47 -20.74 -16.36 15.31
C LEU A 47 -19.47 -17.17 15.54
N ARG A 48 -19.47 -17.87 16.68
CA ARG A 48 -18.55 -18.95 17.06
C ARG A 48 -18.40 -19.92 15.86
N LYS A 49 -17.23 -19.92 15.20
CA LYS A 49 -16.89 -20.90 14.15
C LYS A 49 -16.83 -22.30 14.76
N ASN A 50 -17.92 -23.05 14.65
CA ASN A 50 -17.87 -24.50 14.76
C ASN A 50 -17.36 -25.06 13.43
N GLY A 51 -16.14 -25.62 13.45
CA GLY A 51 -15.61 -26.42 12.36
C GLY A 51 -16.56 -27.58 12.07
N LYS A 52 -17.12 -27.59 10.86
CA LYS A 52 -17.71 -28.79 10.28
C LYS A 52 -16.92 -29.12 9.03
N ALA A 53 -16.43 -30.35 9.06
CA ALA A 53 -15.64 -31.00 8.04
C ALA A 53 -16.27 -30.87 6.65
N ASN A 54 -15.38 -30.76 5.67
CA ASN A 54 -15.64 -30.84 4.25
C ASN A 54 -16.46 -32.10 3.96
N LYS A 55 -17.72 -31.90 3.53
CA LYS A 55 -18.61 -32.98 3.11
C LYS A 55 -18.84 -32.78 1.62
N GLU A 56 -18.27 -33.66 0.80
CA GLU A 56 -18.59 -33.73 -0.62
C GLU A 56 -20.12 -33.79 -0.80
N ASN A 57 -20.67 -32.75 -1.41
CA ASN A 57 -22.10 -32.64 -1.68
C ASN A 57 -22.43 -33.45 -2.93
N THR A 58 -22.67 -34.76 -2.77
CA THR A 58 -23.46 -35.50 -3.76
C THR A 58 -24.92 -35.04 -3.63
N MET A 59 -25.41 -34.24 -4.58
CA MET A 59 -26.83 -33.84 -4.63
C MET A 59 -27.72 -35.09 -4.71
N LYS A 60 -28.43 -35.41 -3.62
CA LYS A 60 -29.53 -36.39 -3.64
C LYS A 60 -30.81 -35.69 -4.13
N THR A 61 -31.05 -35.71 -5.43
CA THR A 61 -32.28 -35.17 -6.04
C THR A 61 -33.48 -36.01 -5.63
N THR A 62 -34.36 -35.47 -4.78
CA THR A 62 -35.63 -36.13 -4.43
C THR A 62 -36.73 -35.76 -5.44
N ARG A 63 -37.73 -36.64 -5.64
CA ARG A 63 -38.86 -36.41 -6.58
C ARG A 63 -39.57 -35.07 -6.35
N ARG A 64 -39.67 -34.63 -5.10
CA ARG A 64 -40.22 -33.32 -4.72
C ARG A 64 -39.33 -32.16 -5.18
N SER A 65 -38.01 -32.30 -5.10
CA SER A 65 -37.07 -31.30 -5.64
C SER A 65 -37.09 -31.27 -7.18
N PHE A 66 -37.30 -32.41 -7.83
CA PHE A 66 -37.49 -32.49 -9.27
C PHE A 66 -38.77 -31.77 -9.72
N LEU A 67 -39.92 -32.05 -9.10
CA LEU A 67 -41.19 -31.37 -9.42
C LEU A 67 -41.14 -29.86 -9.13
N LYS A 68 -40.44 -29.44 -8.06
CA LYS A 68 -40.17 -28.02 -7.80
C LYS A 68 -39.30 -27.38 -8.88
N GLY A 69 -38.27 -28.09 -9.35
CA GLY A 69 -37.40 -27.63 -10.45
C GLY A 69 -38.14 -27.49 -11.77
N VAL A 70 -38.97 -28.48 -12.13
CA VAL A 70 -39.81 -28.44 -13.35
C VAL A 70 -40.88 -27.34 -13.25
N GLY A 71 -41.55 -27.22 -12.10
CA GLY A 71 -42.54 -26.15 -11.88
C GLY A 71 -41.94 -24.75 -11.97
N ALA A 72 -40.73 -24.56 -11.43
CA ALA A 72 -39.98 -23.31 -11.59
C ALA A 72 -39.55 -23.06 -13.04
N GLY A 73 -39.11 -24.09 -13.75
CA GLY A 73 -38.70 -23.99 -15.16
C GLY A 73 -39.83 -23.58 -16.10
N VAL A 74 -41.02 -24.16 -15.93
CA VAL A 74 -42.22 -23.78 -16.72
C VAL A 74 -42.63 -22.35 -16.43
N LEU A 75 -42.58 -21.92 -15.16
CA LEU A 75 -42.94 -20.56 -14.77
C LEU A 75 -41.93 -19.52 -15.31
N CYS A 76 -40.63 -19.81 -15.29
CA CYS A 76 -39.62 -18.91 -15.85
C CYS A 76 -39.73 -18.79 -17.39
N LEU A 77 -40.03 -19.88 -18.09
CA LEU A 77 -40.22 -19.87 -19.54
C LEU A 77 -41.47 -19.10 -19.96
N SER A 78 -42.58 -19.26 -19.23
CA SER A 78 -43.81 -18.52 -19.49
C SER A 78 -43.68 -17.03 -19.17
N LEU A 79 -42.95 -16.68 -18.10
CA LEU A 79 -42.62 -15.28 -17.79
C LEU A 79 -41.75 -14.64 -18.88
N GLY A 80 -40.75 -15.37 -19.40
CA GLY A 80 -39.92 -14.89 -20.52
C GLY A 80 -40.72 -14.66 -21.81
N GLN A 81 -41.73 -15.49 -22.10
CA GLN A 81 -42.62 -15.28 -23.25
C GLN A 81 -43.62 -14.12 -23.05
N LEU A 82 -43.95 -13.79 -21.80
CA LEU A 82 -44.76 -12.62 -21.44
C LEU A 82 -43.96 -11.31 -21.43
N GLY A 83 -42.67 -11.34 -21.79
CA GLY A 83 -41.82 -10.17 -21.88
C GLY A 83 -41.22 -9.71 -20.53
N PHE A 84 -41.30 -10.54 -19.47
CA PHE A 84 -40.60 -10.25 -18.23
C PHE A 84 -39.11 -10.58 -18.37
N ASP A 85 -38.28 -9.54 -18.40
CA ASP A 85 -36.82 -9.66 -18.45
C ASP A 85 -36.27 -10.03 -17.05
N LEU A 86 -35.79 -11.26 -16.92
CA LEU A 86 -35.17 -11.77 -15.70
C LEU A 86 -33.76 -11.21 -15.47
N GLY A 87 -33.19 -10.47 -16.44
CA GLY A 87 -31.92 -9.78 -16.31
C GLY A 87 -31.88 -8.80 -15.14
N GLU A 88 -32.98 -8.09 -14.87
CA GLU A 88 -33.07 -7.16 -13.73
C GLU A 88 -33.01 -7.90 -12.38
N ALA A 89 -33.71 -9.02 -12.26
CA ALA A 89 -33.69 -9.85 -11.05
C ALA A 89 -32.31 -10.50 -10.84
N GLN A 90 -31.63 -10.87 -11.93
CA GLN A 90 -30.29 -11.45 -11.89
C GLN A 90 -29.22 -10.40 -11.55
N ALA A 91 -29.37 -9.17 -12.04
CA ALA A 91 -28.53 -8.03 -11.68
C ALA A 91 -28.72 -7.63 -10.21
N TYR A 92 -29.94 -7.65 -9.69
CA TYR A 92 -30.23 -7.43 -8.27
C TYR A 92 -29.65 -8.54 -7.38
N ALA A 93 -29.67 -9.79 -7.85
CA ALA A 93 -29.07 -10.94 -7.17
C ALA A 93 -27.54 -11.00 -7.34
N ALA A 94 -26.95 -10.15 -8.18
CA ALA A 94 -25.51 -10.14 -8.39
C ALA A 94 -24.80 -9.66 -7.12
N ARG A 95 -23.71 -10.34 -6.80
CA ARG A 95 -22.85 -9.98 -5.67
C ARG A 95 -22.15 -8.65 -5.93
N LEU A 96 -21.94 -7.87 -4.88
CA LEU A 96 -21.21 -6.61 -4.99
C LEU A 96 -19.76 -6.87 -5.41
N LYS A 97 -19.22 -6.04 -6.30
CA LYS A 97 -17.81 -6.13 -6.74
C LYS A 97 -16.81 -6.14 -5.57
N ILE A 98 -17.17 -5.49 -4.47
CA ILE A 98 -16.38 -5.34 -3.24
C ILE A 98 -16.59 -6.48 -2.23
N GLU A 99 -17.45 -7.46 -2.50
CA GLU A 99 -17.74 -8.54 -1.53
C GLU A 99 -16.46 -9.32 -1.16
N GLY A 100 -16.16 -9.40 0.14
CA GLY A 100 -14.95 -10.07 0.63
C GLY A 100 -13.63 -9.32 0.35
N ALA A 101 -13.67 -8.06 -0.08
CA ALA A 101 -12.50 -7.20 -0.11
C ALA A 101 -12.21 -6.61 1.29
N LYS A 102 -10.94 -6.35 1.58
CA LYS A 102 -10.50 -5.60 2.75
C LYS A 102 -10.55 -4.11 2.42
N GLU A 103 -11.21 -3.34 3.27
CA GLU A 103 -11.22 -1.88 3.21
C GLU A 103 -9.94 -1.32 3.84
N VAL A 104 -9.28 -0.42 3.10
CA VAL A 104 -8.10 0.33 3.55
C VAL A 104 -8.36 1.80 3.29
N VAL A 105 -8.29 2.60 4.34
CA VAL A 105 -8.49 4.04 4.23
C VAL A 105 -7.17 4.70 3.86
N SER A 106 -7.19 5.57 2.85
CA SER A 106 -6.04 6.31 2.35
C SER A 106 -6.42 7.76 2.01
N VAL A 107 -5.47 8.56 1.55
CA VAL A 107 -5.66 9.97 1.17
C VAL A 107 -5.42 10.14 -0.33
N CYS A 108 -6.25 10.95 -0.96
CA CYS A 108 -6.13 11.33 -2.36
C CYS A 108 -4.78 12.04 -2.64
N PRO A 109 -3.93 11.55 -3.57
CA PRO A 109 -2.57 12.06 -3.77
C PRO A 109 -2.46 13.28 -4.70
N PHE A 110 -3.59 13.89 -5.09
CA PHE A 110 -3.61 14.91 -6.14
C PHE A 110 -3.42 16.34 -5.61
N CYS A 111 -4.45 16.92 -4.99
CA CYS A 111 -4.44 18.30 -4.52
C CYS A 111 -4.51 18.37 -2.99
N SER A 112 -4.27 19.57 -2.45
CA SER A 112 -4.23 19.84 -1.00
C SER A 112 -5.58 19.78 -0.27
N VAL A 113 -6.68 19.43 -0.96
CA VAL A 113 -7.97 19.16 -0.30
C VAL A 113 -7.87 17.92 0.58
N CYS A 114 -6.98 16.98 0.24
CA CYS A 114 -6.71 15.78 1.03
C CYS A 114 -7.97 14.94 1.30
N CYS A 115 -8.82 14.75 0.28
CA CYS A 115 -10.00 13.89 0.37
C CYS A 115 -9.59 12.48 0.83
N GLN A 116 -10.38 11.89 1.72
CA GLN A 116 -10.17 10.53 2.18
C GLN A 116 -10.84 9.54 1.22
N VAL A 117 -10.13 8.46 0.91
CA VAL A 117 -10.56 7.42 -0.02
C VAL A 117 -10.55 6.06 0.67
N ILE A 118 -11.54 5.24 0.36
CA ILE A 118 -11.61 3.84 0.75
C ILE A 118 -11.14 3.00 -0.43
N ALA A 119 -10.03 2.29 -0.23
CA ALA A 119 -9.48 1.33 -1.17
C ALA A 119 -9.93 -0.08 -0.79
N HIS A 120 -10.61 -0.75 -1.72
CA HIS A 120 -11.05 -2.14 -1.58
C HIS A 120 -9.99 -3.07 -2.16
N VAL A 121 -9.35 -3.88 -1.31
CA VAL A 121 -8.23 -4.76 -1.68
C VAL A 121 -8.62 -6.23 -1.52
N ARG A 122 -8.42 -7.04 -2.55
CA ARG A 122 -8.62 -8.50 -2.52
C ARG A 122 -7.39 -9.18 -3.09
N ASP A 123 -6.89 -10.21 -2.40
CA ASP A 123 -5.72 -11.00 -2.83
C ASP A 123 -4.49 -10.11 -3.17
N GLY A 124 -4.29 -9.04 -2.39
CA GLY A 124 -3.21 -8.07 -2.58
C GLY A 124 -3.38 -7.13 -3.77
N LYS A 125 -4.53 -7.17 -4.47
CA LYS A 125 -4.84 -6.30 -5.61
C LYS A 125 -5.94 -5.31 -5.27
N LEU A 126 -5.80 -4.09 -5.75
CA LEU A 126 -6.83 -3.07 -5.67
C LEU A 126 -8.00 -3.46 -6.60
N VAL A 127 -9.21 -3.51 -6.06
CA VAL A 127 -10.46 -3.89 -6.77
C VAL A 127 -11.32 -2.68 -7.08
N SER A 128 -11.40 -1.73 -6.16
CA SER A 128 -12.17 -0.50 -6.33
C SER A 128 -11.65 0.59 -5.39
N THR A 129 -11.92 1.85 -5.73
CA THR A 129 -11.68 3.01 -4.86
C THR A 129 -12.95 3.86 -4.82
N GLU A 130 -13.30 4.38 -3.65
CA GLU A 130 -14.41 5.31 -3.47
C GLU A 130 -14.07 6.34 -2.38
N GLY A 131 -14.90 7.36 -2.20
CA GLY A 131 -14.71 8.37 -1.16
C GLY A 131 -15.15 7.86 0.20
N ASP A 132 -14.50 8.30 1.27
CA ASP A 132 -14.91 7.99 2.63
C ASP A 132 -16.09 8.87 3.08
N PRO A 133 -17.28 8.30 3.34
CA PRO A 133 -18.46 9.05 3.79
C PRO A 133 -18.29 9.65 5.19
N ASP A 134 -17.40 9.10 6.03
CA ASP A 134 -17.20 9.54 7.41
C ASP A 134 -16.17 10.69 7.51
N TYR A 135 -15.48 11.03 6.42
CA TYR A 135 -14.48 12.09 6.44
C TYR A 135 -15.13 13.48 6.27
N PRO A 136 -14.92 14.42 7.21
CA PRO A 136 -15.67 15.68 7.24
C PRO A 136 -15.37 16.63 6.07
N VAL A 137 -14.27 16.44 5.33
CA VAL A 137 -13.92 17.33 4.22
C VAL A 137 -14.65 16.94 2.94
N ASN A 138 -14.82 15.64 2.67
CA ASN A 138 -15.40 15.19 1.41
C ASN A 138 -16.71 14.40 1.56
N GLU A 139 -17.02 13.85 2.74
CA GLU A 139 -18.29 13.14 3.02
C GLU A 139 -18.67 12.15 1.90
N GLY A 140 -17.68 11.41 1.40
CA GLY A 140 -17.83 10.42 0.33
C GLY A 140 -17.69 10.97 -1.09
N SER A 141 -17.67 12.29 -1.28
CA SER A 141 -17.49 12.92 -2.60
C SER A 141 -16.06 12.79 -3.11
N LEU A 142 -15.91 12.63 -4.42
CA LEU A 142 -14.62 12.69 -5.13
C LEU A 142 -14.80 13.43 -6.46
N CYS A 143 -13.86 14.33 -6.78
CA CYS A 143 -13.79 14.92 -8.12
C CYS A 143 -13.33 13.89 -9.16
N ALA A 144 -13.40 14.22 -10.45
CA ALA A 144 -12.98 13.34 -11.54
C ALA A 144 -11.56 12.76 -11.36
N LYS A 145 -10.62 13.55 -10.82
CA LYS A 145 -9.25 13.09 -10.53
C LYS A 145 -9.24 12.01 -9.44
N GLY A 146 -9.91 12.27 -8.31
CA GLY A 146 -10.00 11.33 -7.19
C GLY A 146 -10.73 10.05 -7.55
N ALA A 147 -11.82 10.15 -8.32
CA ALA A 147 -12.57 9.00 -8.82
C ALA A 147 -11.75 8.12 -9.78
N ALA A 148 -10.77 8.69 -10.48
CA ALA A 148 -9.87 7.99 -11.40
C ALA A 148 -8.66 7.31 -10.71
N LEU A 149 -8.60 7.29 -9.36
CA LEU A 149 -7.46 6.72 -8.63
C LEU A 149 -7.23 5.24 -8.94
N PHE A 150 -8.30 4.46 -9.10
CA PHE A 150 -8.21 3.06 -9.51
C PHE A 150 -7.49 2.89 -10.87
N THR A 151 -7.83 3.73 -11.84
CA THR A 151 -7.21 3.72 -13.18
C THR A 151 -5.75 4.14 -13.12
N LEU A 152 -5.40 5.13 -12.28
CA LEU A 152 -4.01 5.54 -12.08
C LEU A 152 -3.15 4.38 -11.56
N TYR A 153 -3.65 3.64 -10.57
CA TYR A 153 -2.91 2.51 -9.97
C TYR A 153 -2.71 1.35 -10.95
N ASN A 154 -3.72 1.06 -11.77
CA ASN A 154 -3.76 -0.02 -12.76
C ASN A 154 -3.34 0.43 -14.17
N SER A 155 -2.64 1.56 -14.29
CA SER A 155 -2.19 2.06 -15.59
C SER A 155 -1.07 1.20 -16.18
N ASP A 156 -1.16 0.90 -17.47
CA ASP A 156 -0.11 0.20 -18.23
C ASP A 156 1.19 1.02 -18.34
N HIS A 157 1.12 2.33 -18.07
CA HIS A 157 2.29 3.22 -18.04
C HIS A 157 3.06 3.18 -16.72
N ARG A 158 2.63 2.38 -15.74
CA ARG A 158 3.29 2.30 -14.43
C ARG A 158 4.67 1.65 -14.57
N LEU A 159 5.70 2.34 -14.09
CA LEU A 159 7.05 1.79 -14.01
C LEU A 159 7.11 0.69 -12.95
N THR A 160 7.55 -0.50 -13.34
CA THR A 160 7.68 -1.68 -12.46
C THR A 160 9.13 -2.07 -12.19
N LYS A 161 10.07 -1.58 -13.01
CA LYS A 161 11.50 -1.90 -12.93
C LYS A 161 12.36 -0.66 -13.21
N PRO A 162 13.60 -0.62 -12.69
CA PRO A 162 14.57 0.39 -13.09
C PRO A 162 14.89 0.34 -14.58
N LEU A 163 14.90 1.50 -15.22
CA LEU A 163 15.26 1.68 -16.62
C LEU A 163 16.52 2.54 -16.72
N TYR A 164 17.50 2.08 -17.49
CA TYR A 164 18.75 2.79 -17.75
C TYR A 164 18.84 3.20 -19.22
N ARG A 165 19.28 4.44 -19.46
CA ARG A 165 19.62 4.96 -20.77
C ARG A 165 21.10 5.35 -20.79
N ALA A 166 21.86 4.71 -21.67
CA ALA A 166 23.28 5.02 -21.83
C ALA A 166 23.50 6.40 -22.48
N PRO A 167 24.64 7.08 -22.22
CA PRO A 167 25.01 8.28 -22.96
C PRO A 167 24.91 8.04 -24.46
N HIS A 168 24.30 8.99 -25.18
CA HIS A 168 24.07 8.93 -26.63
C HIS A 168 23.17 7.78 -27.13
N SER A 169 22.53 7.00 -26.24
CA SER A 169 21.51 6.02 -26.62
C SER A 169 20.14 6.69 -26.85
N ASP A 170 19.32 6.13 -27.71
CA ASP A 170 17.90 6.44 -27.90
C ASP A 170 16.95 5.42 -27.23
N THR A 171 17.49 4.34 -26.67
CA THR A 171 16.73 3.23 -26.08
C THR A 171 16.94 3.09 -24.57
N TRP A 172 15.90 2.60 -23.89
CA TRP A 172 15.91 2.23 -22.48
C TRP A 172 16.16 0.73 -22.32
N VAL A 173 16.96 0.38 -21.31
CA VAL A 173 17.28 -1.01 -20.96
C VAL A 173 16.92 -1.27 -19.52
N GLU A 174 16.16 -2.34 -19.25
CA GLU A 174 15.86 -2.76 -17.88
C GLU A 174 17.13 -3.17 -17.13
N LYS A 175 17.22 -2.75 -15.87
CA LYS A 175 18.33 -3.08 -14.97
C LYS A 175 17.82 -3.53 -13.61
N ASP A 176 18.67 -4.29 -12.94
CA ASP A 176 18.45 -4.73 -11.57
C ASP A 176 18.61 -3.56 -10.57
N TRP A 177 17.94 -3.65 -9.42
CA TRP A 177 18.00 -2.65 -8.37
C TRP A 177 19.41 -2.51 -7.77
N ASP A 178 20.14 -3.59 -7.54
CA ASP A 178 21.48 -3.54 -6.97
C ASP A 178 22.44 -2.83 -7.92
N TRP A 179 22.38 -3.17 -9.21
CA TRP A 179 23.17 -2.48 -10.24
C TRP A 179 22.82 -0.99 -10.31
N THR A 180 21.53 -0.66 -10.23
CA THR A 180 21.05 0.72 -10.34
C THR A 180 21.53 1.58 -9.17
N LEU A 181 21.36 1.08 -7.95
CA LEU A 181 21.78 1.79 -6.74
C LEU A 181 23.30 1.95 -6.69
N GLU A 182 24.07 0.93 -7.06
CA GLU A 182 25.53 0.99 -7.14
C GLU A 182 25.99 2.06 -8.15
N GLN A 183 25.38 2.11 -9.35
CA GLN A 183 25.75 3.11 -10.35
C GLN A 183 25.39 4.53 -9.92
N ILE A 184 24.25 4.74 -9.24
CA ILE A 184 23.88 6.05 -8.71
C ILE A 184 24.84 6.46 -7.60
N ALA A 185 25.10 5.57 -6.63
CA ALA A 185 25.99 5.84 -5.51
C ALA A 185 27.41 6.20 -5.98
N ARG A 186 27.95 5.45 -6.95
CA ARG A 186 29.26 5.75 -7.54
C ARG A 186 29.30 7.13 -8.18
N ARG A 187 28.29 7.49 -8.98
CA ARG A 187 28.22 8.80 -9.65
C ARG A 187 28.08 9.96 -8.67
N VAL A 188 27.25 9.80 -7.64
CA VAL A 188 27.07 10.78 -6.58
C VAL A 188 28.38 10.96 -5.80
N LYS A 189 29.07 9.85 -5.47
CA LYS A 189 30.36 9.88 -4.79
C LYS A 189 31.44 10.55 -5.65
N ASP A 190 31.55 10.16 -6.92
CA ASP A 190 32.53 10.73 -7.86
C ASP A 190 32.34 12.25 -8.00
N ALA A 191 31.09 12.72 -8.15
CA ALA A 191 30.78 14.15 -8.22
C ALA A 191 31.07 14.88 -6.90
N ARG A 192 30.69 14.28 -5.76
CA ARG A 192 30.93 14.85 -4.44
C ARG A 192 32.43 14.99 -4.16
N ASP A 193 33.21 13.92 -4.33
CA ASP A 193 34.64 13.95 -4.01
C ASP A 193 35.41 14.91 -4.91
N LYS A 194 34.94 15.13 -6.15
CA LYS A 194 35.54 16.06 -7.10
C LYS A 194 35.21 17.52 -6.78
N ASP A 195 33.96 17.83 -6.45
CA ASP A 195 33.44 19.20 -6.46
C ASP A 195 33.06 19.74 -5.05
N MET A 196 33.34 19.00 -3.97
CA MET A 196 33.02 19.43 -2.61
C MET A 196 33.81 20.66 -2.19
N ILE A 197 33.10 21.72 -1.76
CA ILE A 197 33.69 22.95 -1.25
C ILE A 197 33.67 22.91 0.28
N LEU A 198 34.84 22.72 0.89
CA LEU A 198 34.97 22.70 2.36
C LEU A 198 35.03 24.12 2.94
N LYS A 199 35.76 25.03 2.28
CA LYS A 199 35.92 26.43 2.68
C LYS A 199 35.60 27.38 1.53
N ASN A 200 35.02 28.53 1.84
CA ASN A 200 34.82 29.59 0.86
C ASN A 200 36.09 30.44 0.66
N GLU A 201 36.04 31.40 -0.27
CA GLU A 201 37.15 32.34 -0.56
C GLU A 201 37.61 33.15 0.66
N LYS A 202 36.71 33.35 1.64
CA LYS A 202 37.00 34.05 2.90
C LYS A 202 37.59 33.12 3.99
N GLY A 203 37.86 31.85 3.66
CA GLY A 203 38.41 30.85 4.58
C GLY A 203 37.41 30.26 5.58
N GLN A 204 36.13 30.60 5.48
CA GLN A 204 35.08 30.08 6.36
C GLN A 204 34.64 28.69 5.92
N THR A 205 34.41 27.78 6.88
CA THR A 205 33.89 26.43 6.60
C THR A 205 32.45 26.53 6.09
N VAL A 206 32.19 25.95 4.92
CA VAL A 206 30.86 25.93 4.28
C VAL A 206 30.33 24.52 4.02
N ASN A 207 31.21 23.53 3.83
CA ASN A 207 30.86 22.13 3.57
C ASN A 207 29.68 21.96 2.60
N ARG A 208 29.81 22.50 1.38
CA ARG A 208 28.73 22.52 0.40
C ARG A 208 29.14 21.93 -0.96
N LEU A 209 28.15 21.36 -1.64
CA LEU A 209 28.24 20.78 -2.96
C LEU A 209 27.27 21.51 -3.88
N GLU A 210 27.83 22.17 -4.90
CA GLU A 210 27.08 22.99 -5.86
C GLU A 210 26.90 22.30 -7.23
N SER A 211 27.63 21.22 -7.51
CA SER A 211 27.55 20.51 -8.79
C SER A 211 26.36 19.55 -8.92
N ILE A 212 25.65 19.27 -7.82
CA ILE A 212 24.45 18.44 -7.79
C ILE A 212 23.24 19.31 -7.50
N PHE A 213 22.18 19.11 -8.28
CA PHE A 213 20.87 19.72 -8.07
C PHE A 213 19.83 18.64 -7.76
N TRP A 214 19.03 18.86 -6.72
CA TRP A 214 17.91 17.98 -6.38
C TRP A 214 16.57 18.69 -6.61
N MET A 215 15.74 18.12 -7.48
CA MET A 215 14.36 18.52 -7.64
C MET A 215 13.48 17.58 -6.81
N GLY A 216 12.99 18.08 -5.69
CA GLY A 216 12.10 17.35 -4.80
C GLY A 216 10.70 17.19 -5.36
N THR A 217 9.85 16.54 -4.56
CA THR A 217 8.43 16.40 -4.86
C THR A 217 7.55 16.77 -3.67
N SER A 218 6.43 17.45 -3.93
CA SER A 218 5.35 17.74 -2.99
C SER A 218 4.33 16.61 -2.86
N HIS A 219 4.50 15.53 -3.64
CA HIS A 219 3.57 14.39 -3.64
C HIS A 219 4.04 13.20 -2.77
N ALA A 220 5.30 13.21 -2.32
CA ALA A 220 5.79 12.20 -1.39
C ALA A 220 5.26 12.47 0.03
N SER A 221 5.30 11.45 0.87
CA SER A 221 4.96 11.58 2.29
C SER A 221 5.92 12.53 3.02
N ASN A 222 5.49 13.03 4.17
CA ASN A 222 6.33 13.93 4.98
C ASN A 222 7.59 13.21 5.48
N GLU A 223 7.47 11.93 5.79
CA GLU A 223 8.56 11.07 6.24
C GLU A 223 9.61 10.90 5.14
N GLU A 224 9.18 10.62 3.91
CA GLU A 224 10.08 10.54 2.74
C GLU A 224 10.74 11.89 2.46
N CYS A 225 9.96 12.99 2.48
CA CYS A 225 10.50 14.34 2.31
C CYS A 225 11.56 14.67 3.37
N ALA A 226 11.34 14.28 4.63
CA ALA A 226 12.29 14.49 5.71
C ALA A 226 13.59 13.69 5.50
N VAL A 227 13.47 12.40 5.14
CA VAL A 227 14.62 11.53 4.87
C VAL A 227 15.44 12.05 3.69
N ILE A 228 14.78 12.46 2.60
CA ILE A 228 15.44 13.03 1.42
C ILE A 228 16.16 14.33 1.78
N HIS A 229 15.51 15.22 2.53
CA HIS A 229 16.12 16.47 2.95
C HIS A 229 17.39 16.22 3.78
N GLN A 230 17.30 15.33 4.76
CA GLN A 230 18.45 14.93 5.59
C GLN A 230 19.57 14.30 4.76
N ALA A 231 19.24 13.41 3.82
CA ALA A 231 20.22 12.78 2.95
C ALA A 231 20.95 13.80 2.06
N MET A 232 20.22 14.68 1.39
CA MET A 232 20.82 15.68 0.50
C MET A 232 21.64 16.72 1.27
N ARG A 233 21.15 17.21 2.41
CA ARG A 233 21.94 18.10 3.28
C ARG A 233 23.15 17.40 3.88
N GLY A 234 23.04 16.13 4.24
CA GLY A 234 24.15 15.30 4.71
C GLY A 234 25.25 15.11 3.66
N LEU A 235 24.87 15.07 2.37
CA LEU A 235 25.83 15.06 1.26
C LEU A 235 26.50 16.43 1.03
N GLY A 236 25.94 17.51 1.58
CA GLY A 236 26.39 18.90 1.37
C GLY A 236 25.63 19.62 0.25
N VAL A 237 24.61 19.02 -0.36
CA VAL A 237 23.88 19.61 -1.48
C VAL A 237 23.17 20.88 -1.04
N VAL A 238 23.48 22.00 -1.71
CA VAL A 238 22.83 23.29 -1.43
C VAL A 238 21.68 23.60 -2.36
N HIS A 239 21.79 23.22 -3.63
CA HIS A 239 20.76 23.48 -4.62
C HIS A 239 19.67 22.41 -4.57
N MET A 240 18.59 22.76 -3.87
CA MET A 240 17.40 21.94 -3.79
C MET A 240 16.18 22.84 -3.91
N ASP A 241 15.26 22.44 -4.78
CA ASP A 241 13.94 23.07 -4.92
C ASP A 241 12.88 22.00 -5.12
N HIS A 242 11.62 22.40 -5.02
CA HIS A 242 10.45 21.56 -5.28
C HIS A 242 9.31 22.46 -5.79
N GLN A 243 8.12 21.90 -5.97
CA GLN A 243 6.96 22.56 -6.55
C GLN A 243 6.59 23.90 -5.87
N ALA A 244 6.84 24.10 -4.58
CA ALA A 244 6.49 25.38 -3.92
C ALA A 244 7.35 26.58 -4.37
N ARG A 245 8.41 26.35 -5.17
CA ARG A 245 9.18 27.44 -5.79
C ARG A 245 8.44 28.08 -6.96
N VAL A 246 7.61 27.29 -7.67
CA VAL A 246 6.85 27.70 -8.88
C VAL A 246 5.49 28.24 -8.46
#